data_AF-A0A2P8ALZ3-F1
#
_entry.id   AF-A0A2P8ALZ3-F1
#
_cell.length_a   1.000
_cell.length_b   1.000
_cell.length_c   1.000
_cell.angle_alpha   90.00
_cell.angle_beta   90.00
_cell.angle_gamma   90.00
#
_symmetry.space_group_name_H-M   'P 1'
#
loop_
_entity.id
_entity.type
_entity.pdbx_description
1 polymer ?
#
loop_
_entity_poly.entity_id
_entity_poly.type
_entity_poly.pdbx_seq_one_letter_code
_entity_poly.pdbx_strand_id
1 'polypeptide(L)'
;MARQSPQRPDADEPELDDTTASAAADEVEVDRPAADRALWDELRIDPVEIALPAGTGFTLRAYRPARELTPTDVAERDQDDPFLARRQVVETEDDEEVVILDEEFAALSAEEDDEEDDEKRAERRRHGKTEAAESAEGADEDEADEDEDEADAAGDEEVPVFLTHRGKLLLFKTPESLVSFIRSGAPNDLSQLDSWNELSERVEPADVAPLDEDTYELDLVVENLRGGHDAWDPTLLIEAGEIARDLAYALRLPAVLDMLSAGSSLDDLDEALRASVNGGIGGFMGRRRLKKIGAQTASLGWRTIVGKISAVVDWRD
;
A
#
# COMPACT_ATOMS: atom_id res chain seq x y z
N MET A 1 20.58 -78.42 25.60
CA MET A 1 22.01 -78.77 25.66
C MET A 1 22.72 -78.16 24.48
N ALA A 2 23.92 -77.63 24.74
CA ALA A 2 24.69 -76.71 23.93
C ALA A 2 25.12 -77.22 22.55
N ARG A 3 25.24 -76.29 21.59
CA ARG A 3 26.28 -76.31 20.55
C ARG A 3 26.79 -74.89 20.36
N GLN A 4 28.04 -74.68 20.78
CA GLN A 4 28.88 -73.54 20.41
C GLN A 4 29.23 -73.63 18.93
N SER A 5 29.19 -72.49 18.23
CA SER A 5 30.06 -72.20 17.09
C SER A 5 30.65 -70.80 17.30
N PRO A 6 31.97 -70.62 17.23
CA PRO A 6 32.65 -69.35 17.51
C PRO A 6 32.89 -68.51 16.23
N GLN A 7 32.72 -67.19 16.43
CA GLN A 7 33.49 -66.07 15.88
C GLN A 7 33.62 -65.91 14.35
N ARG A 8 32.96 -64.87 13.84
CA ARG A 8 33.38 -64.09 12.66
C ARG A 8 33.79 -62.70 13.19
N PRO A 9 34.90 -62.11 12.72
CA PRO A 9 35.39 -60.84 13.25
C PRO A 9 34.54 -59.70 12.69
N ASP A 10 33.80 -59.02 13.57
CA ASP A 10 33.17 -57.75 13.25
C ASP A 10 34.22 -56.65 13.22
N ALA A 11 34.11 -55.83 12.18
CA ALA A 11 34.97 -54.72 11.87
C ALA A 11 34.88 -53.62 12.94
N ASP A 12 35.98 -52.89 13.12
CA ASP A 12 36.08 -51.65 13.88
C ASP A 12 34.87 -50.73 13.63
N GLU A 13 34.01 -50.60 14.64
CA GLU A 13 33.15 -49.43 14.80
C GLU A 13 33.94 -48.37 15.56
N PRO A 14 34.15 -47.16 15.02
CA PRO A 14 34.73 -46.08 15.80
C PRO A 14 33.70 -45.56 16.81
N GLU A 15 34.10 -45.54 18.09
CA GLU A 15 33.38 -44.84 19.17
C GLU A 15 33.23 -43.36 18.78
N LEU A 16 31.98 -42.92 18.61
CA LEU A 16 31.64 -41.51 18.45
C LEU A 16 31.64 -40.87 19.84
N ASP A 17 32.62 -39.99 20.04
CA ASP A 17 32.81 -39.15 21.21
C ASP A 17 31.58 -38.23 21.43
N ASP A 18 30.91 -38.40 22.57
CA ASP A 18 29.84 -37.53 23.06
C ASP A 18 30.44 -36.19 23.52
N THR A 19 30.80 -35.34 22.56
CA THR A 19 31.02 -33.91 22.79
C THR A 19 29.96 -33.12 22.04
N THR A 20 28.77 -33.07 22.63
CA THR A 20 27.73 -32.09 22.27
C THR A 20 28.20 -30.70 22.70
N ALA A 21 29.04 -30.08 21.86
CA ALA A 21 29.24 -28.65 21.89
C ALA A 21 27.92 -27.99 21.43
N SER A 22 27.10 -27.61 22.40
CA SER A 22 26.01 -26.67 22.19
C SER A 22 26.63 -25.34 21.75
N ALA A 23 26.78 -25.18 20.44
CA ALA A 23 26.96 -23.87 19.83
C ALA A 23 25.58 -23.21 19.83
N ALA A 24 25.18 -22.68 21.00
CA ALA A 24 24.35 -21.51 21.01
C ALA A 24 25.16 -20.44 20.28
N ALA A 25 24.75 -20.13 19.05
CA ALA A 25 25.17 -18.90 18.42
C ALA A 25 24.64 -17.79 19.33
N ASP A 26 25.52 -17.21 20.15
CA ASP A 26 25.35 -15.84 20.60
C ASP A 26 25.20 -15.03 19.32
N GLU A 27 23.97 -14.64 19.00
CA GLU A 27 23.73 -13.48 18.17
C GLU A 27 24.39 -12.33 18.92
N VAL A 28 25.62 -12.01 18.51
CA VAL A 28 26.26 -10.77 18.91
C VAL A 28 25.38 -9.70 18.29
N GLU A 29 24.48 -9.15 19.10
CA GLU A 29 23.86 -7.86 18.86
C GLU A 29 25.04 -6.89 18.76
N VAL A 30 25.52 -6.71 17.53
CA VAL A 30 26.55 -5.72 17.24
C VAL A 30 25.84 -4.43 17.57
N ASP A 31 26.23 -3.84 18.69
CA ASP A 31 25.88 -2.50 19.16
C ASP A 31 26.30 -1.52 18.06
N ARG A 32 25.52 -1.47 16.97
CA ARG A 32 25.67 -0.49 15.91
C ARG A 32 25.39 0.82 16.62
N PRO A 33 26.34 1.76 16.66
CA PRO A 33 26.05 3.08 17.20
C PRO A 33 24.79 3.58 16.49
N ALA A 34 23.81 4.09 17.24
CA ALA A 34 22.60 4.65 16.68
C ALA A 34 22.99 5.57 15.52
N ALA A 35 22.41 5.31 14.34
CA ALA A 35 22.69 6.10 13.15
C ALA A 35 22.54 7.58 13.50
N ASP A 36 23.50 8.42 13.10
CA ASP A 36 23.38 9.86 13.33
C ASP A 36 22.24 10.39 12.45
N ARG A 37 21.05 10.50 13.06
CA ARG A 37 19.82 10.93 12.40
C ARG A 37 19.73 12.44 12.24
N ALA A 38 20.66 13.22 12.82
CA ALA A 38 20.58 14.67 12.84
C ALA A 38 20.49 15.28 11.43
N LEU A 39 21.20 14.70 10.46
CA LEU A 39 21.12 15.11 9.05
C LEU A 39 19.72 14.89 8.47
N TRP A 40 19.17 13.69 8.64
CA TRP A 40 17.88 13.29 8.06
C TRP A 40 16.71 14.06 8.69
N ASP A 41 16.73 14.21 10.02
CA ASP A 41 15.72 14.96 10.77
C ASP A 41 15.73 16.46 10.40
N GLU A 42 16.92 17.04 10.23
CA GLU A 42 17.10 18.44 9.81
C GLU A 42 16.53 18.68 8.40
N LEU A 43 16.79 17.77 7.47
CA LEU A 43 16.40 17.92 6.06
C LEU A 43 14.97 17.42 5.78
N ARG A 44 14.33 16.77 6.76
CA ARG A 44 13.02 16.12 6.64
C ARG A 44 12.96 15.18 5.43
N ILE A 45 13.98 14.33 5.30
CA ILE A 45 14.12 13.27 4.30
C ILE A 45 14.59 12.03 5.05
N ASP A 46 13.99 10.87 4.75
CA ASP A 46 14.33 9.60 5.36
C ASP A 46 14.97 8.63 4.35
N PRO A 47 16.06 7.95 4.70
CA PRO A 47 16.53 6.80 3.95
C PRO A 47 15.60 5.60 4.23
N VAL A 48 15.18 4.91 3.18
CA VAL A 48 14.27 3.76 3.26
C VAL A 48 14.91 2.55 2.59
N GLU A 49 14.81 1.38 3.23
CA GLU A 49 15.20 0.09 2.67
C GLU A 49 13.97 -0.71 2.27
N ILE A 50 13.96 -1.25 1.04
CA ILE A 50 12.83 -2.01 0.52
C ILE A 50 13.34 -3.32 -0.07
N ALA A 51 12.90 -4.44 0.52
CA ALA A 51 13.11 -5.77 -0.03
C ALA A 51 11.97 -6.12 -1.00
N LEU A 52 12.34 -6.44 -2.23
CA LEU A 52 11.44 -6.87 -3.29
C LEU A 52 11.92 -8.22 -3.84
N PRO A 53 11.12 -8.92 -4.67
CA PRO A 53 11.52 -10.20 -5.24
C PRO A 53 12.84 -10.17 -6.04
N ALA A 54 13.25 -9.01 -6.56
CA ALA A 54 14.51 -8.80 -7.28
C ALA A 54 15.71 -8.46 -6.35
N GLY A 55 15.51 -8.49 -5.04
CA GLY A 55 16.47 -8.16 -4.00
C GLY A 55 16.11 -6.89 -3.24
N THR A 56 17.03 -6.48 -2.38
CA THR A 56 16.88 -5.30 -1.50
C THR A 56 17.60 -4.09 -2.06
N GLY A 57 17.10 -2.90 -1.76
CA GLY A 57 17.78 -1.66 -2.08
C GLY A 57 17.31 -0.46 -1.26
N PHE A 58 18.07 0.61 -1.41
CA PHE A 58 17.90 1.88 -0.70
C PHE A 58 17.27 2.93 -1.61
N THR A 59 16.39 3.74 -1.04
CA THR A 59 15.79 4.91 -1.68
C THR A 59 15.62 6.02 -0.63
N LEU A 60 15.04 7.15 -1.02
CA LEU A 60 14.70 8.24 -0.11
C LEU A 60 13.20 8.49 -0.14
N ARG A 61 12.62 8.85 1.00
CA ARG A 61 11.24 9.29 1.19
C ARG A 61 11.21 10.64 1.91
N ALA A 62 10.24 11.47 1.61
CA ALA A 62 9.88 12.63 2.40
C ALA A 62 8.36 12.81 2.42
N TYR A 63 7.85 13.60 3.35
CA TYR A 63 6.47 14.07 3.36
C TYR A 63 6.46 15.59 3.21
N ARG A 64 5.63 16.10 2.29
CA ARG A 64 5.43 17.54 2.08
C ARG A 64 3.96 17.80 1.77
N PRO A 65 3.44 19.00 2.04
CA PRO A 65 2.10 19.40 1.61
C PRO A 65 1.93 19.17 0.10
N ALA A 66 0.81 18.58 -0.32
CA ALA A 66 0.55 18.25 -1.71
C ALA A 66 0.73 19.46 -2.66
N ARG A 67 0.34 20.66 -2.21
CA ARG A 67 0.48 21.91 -2.99
C ARG A 67 1.92 22.35 -3.25
N GLU A 68 2.88 21.88 -2.45
CA GLU A 68 4.30 22.20 -2.59
C GLU A 68 5.01 21.26 -3.57
N LEU A 69 4.34 20.20 -4.02
CA LEU A 69 4.93 19.15 -4.82
C LEU A 69 4.40 19.17 -6.26
N THR A 70 5.32 18.97 -7.20
CA THR A 70 4.99 18.48 -8.54
C THR A 70 5.02 16.95 -8.49
N PRO A 71 3.90 16.25 -8.76
CA PRO A 71 3.86 14.79 -8.81
C PRO A 71 4.81 14.20 -9.86
N THR A 72 5.23 12.95 -9.67
CA THR A 72 6.10 12.28 -10.65
C THR A 72 5.44 12.22 -12.02
N ASP A 73 6.21 12.52 -13.07
CA ASP A 73 5.76 12.43 -14.44
C ASP A 73 5.62 10.96 -14.87
N VAL A 74 4.42 10.52 -15.17
CA VAL A 74 4.13 9.14 -15.59
C VAL A 74 3.86 9.01 -17.08
N ALA A 75 3.94 10.10 -17.86
CA ALA A 75 3.50 10.13 -19.25
C ALA A 75 4.24 9.09 -20.11
N GLU A 76 5.56 8.98 -20.00
CA GLU A 76 6.34 7.97 -20.74
C GLU A 76 5.99 6.54 -20.30
N ARG A 77 5.74 6.32 -19.01
CA ARG A 77 5.42 5.00 -18.46
C ARG A 77 4.04 4.51 -18.89
N ASP A 78 3.06 5.41 -18.89
CA ASP A 78 1.64 5.08 -19.09
C ASP A 78 1.26 5.01 -20.58
N GLN A 79 2.06 5.60 -21.48
CA GLN A 79 1.90 5.49 -22.94
C GLN A 79 1.86 4.04 -23.43
N ASP A 80 2.61 3.15 -22.78
CA ASP A 80 2.70 1.74 -23.17
C ASP A 80 1.60 0.86 -22.54
N ASP A 81 0.71 1.43 -21.69
CA ASP A 81 -0.40 0.69 -21.08
C ASP A 81 -1.66 0.76 -21.96
N PRO A 82 -2.07 -0.34 -22.61
CA PRO A 82 -3.24 -0.36 -23.49
C PRO A 82 -4.56 -0.08 -22.76
N PHE A 83 -4.61 -0.22 -21.43
CA PHE A 83 -5.79 0.05 -20.62
C PHE A 83 -5.87 1.52 -20.21
N LEU A 84 -4.74 2.16 -19.89
CA LEU A 84 -4.72 3.60 -19.60
C LEU A 84 -4.96 4.43 -20.86
N ALA A 85 -4.41 4.01 -22.00
CA ALA A 85 -4.67 4.64 -23.29
C ALA A 85 -6.18 4.69 -23.62
N ARG A 86 -6.96 3.67 -23.21
CA ARG A 86 -8.43 3.67 -23.41
C ARG A 86 -9.15 4.62 -22.45
N ARG A 87 -8.71 4.69 -21.19
CA ARG A 87 -9.30 5.60 -20.21
C ARG A 87 -9.06 7.07 -20.60
N GLN A 88 -7.85 7.38 -21.09
CA GLN A 88 -7.52 8.73 -21.54
C GLN A 88 -8.31 9.14 -22.79
N VAL A 89 -8.64 8.21 -23.68
CA VAL A 89 -9.54 8.47 -24.82
C VAL A 89 -10.95 8.79 -24.34
N VAL A 90 -11.49 8.03 -23.38
CA VAL A 90 -12.82 8.29 -22.80
C VAL A 90 -12.87 9.66 -22.11
N GLU A 91 -11.86 10.00 -21.30
CA GLU A 91 -11.79 11.31 -20.64
C GLU A 91 -11.66 12.48 -21.64
N THR A 92 -11.06 12.26 -22.83
CA THR A 92 -11.04 13.29 -23.91
C THR A 92 -12.29 13.31 -24.78
N GLU A 93 -13.08 12.24 -24.79
CA GLU A 93 -14.36 12.16 -25.52
C GLU A 93 -15.52 12.75 -24.70
N ASP A 94 -15.42 12.81 -23.37
CA ASP A 94 -16.45 13.40 -22.48
C ASP A 94 -16.52 14.95 -22.54
N ASP A 95 -15.58 15.63 -23.22
CA ASP A 95 -15.69 17.05 -23.61
C ASP A 95 -16.61 17.26 -24.84
N GLU A 96 -17.09 16.18 -25.48
CA GLU A 96 -18.14 16.19 -26.50
C GLU A 96 -19.39 15.44 -26.00
N GLU A 97 -20.26 16.14 -25.26
CA GLU A 97 -21.68 15.83 -24.98
C GLU A 97 -22.14 14.39 -25.30
N VAL A 98 -21.94 13.45 -24.36
CA VAL A 98 -22.61 12.15 -24.40
C VAL A 98 -24.07 12.34 -23.98
N VAL A 99 -24.94 12.52 -24.96
CA VAL A 99 -26.40 12.42 -24.77
C VAL A 99 -26.75 10.97 -24.42
N ILE A 100 -26.95 10.69 -23.14
CA ILE A 100 -27.53 9.42 -22.69
C ILE A 100 -29.01 9.42 -23.12
N LEU A 101 -29.30 8.77 -24.25
CA LEU A 101 -30.66 8.41 -24.65
C LEU A 101 -31.17 7.30 -23.73
N ASP A 102 -31.83 7.68 -22.64
CA ASP A 102 -32.58 6.74 -21.80
C ASP A 102 -34.05 7.17 -21.70
N GLU A 103 -34.78 7.01 -22.80
CA GLU A 103 -36.25 7.11 -22.84
C GLU A 103 -36.89 5.79 -23.33
N GLU A 104 -36.09 4.81 -23.78
CA GLU A 104 -36.59 3.54 -24.32
C GLU A 104 -36.51 2.36 -23.32
N PHE A 105 -35.63 2.40 -22.31
CA PHE A 105 -35.55 1.33 -21.30
C PHE A 105 -36.71 1.39 -20.28
N ALA A 106 -37.23 2.59 -19.99
CA ALA A 106 -38.36 2.78 -19.08
C ALA A 106 -39.69 2.24 -19.66
N ALA A 107 -39.83 2.16 -20.99
CA ALA A 107 -41.06 1.69 -21.63
C ALA A 107 -41.23 0.15 -21.57
N LEU A 108 -40.13 -0.60 -21.47
CA LEU A 108 -40.16 -2.07 -21.45
C LEU A 108 -40.44 -2.66 -20.06
N SER A 109 -40.34 -1.86 -18.99
CA SER A 109 -40.63 -2.33 -17.62
C SER A 109 -42.08 -2.07 -17.18
N ALA A 110 -42.88 -1.41 -18.02
CA ALA A 110 -44.25 -0.99 -17.69
C ALA A 110 -45.35 -1.89 -18.31
N GLU A 111 -44.99 -2.94 -19.07
CA GLU A 111 -45.96 -3.81 -19.76
C GLU A 111 -46.14 -5.22 -19.15
N GLU A 112 -45.63 -5.49 -17.94
CA GLU A 112 -45.67 -6.85 -17.35
C GLU A 112 -46.40 -7.01 -16.00
N ASP A 113 -47.21 -6.04 -15.55
CA ASP A 113 -47.90 -6.13 -14.24
C ASP A 113 -49.41 -5.81 -14.25
N ASP A 114 -50.08 -5.97 -15.39
CA ASP A 114 -51.55 -5.89 -15.50
C ASP A 114 -52.14 -7.29 -15.77
N GLU A 115 -52.22 -8.14 -14.74
CA GLU A 115 -53.20 -9.23 -14.63
C GLU A 115 -53.04 -9.94 -13.27
N GLU A 116 -53.71 -9.44 -12.20
CA GLU A 116 -54.48 -10.25 -11.22
C GLU A 116 -54.96 -9.41 -10.01
N ASP A 117 -56.21 -9.71 -9.60
CA ASP A 117 -56.86 -9.39 -8.33
C ASP A 117 -57.53 -8.00 -8.12
N ASP A 118 -58.65 -7.88 -8.82
CA ASP A 118 -59.94 -7.55 -8.20
C ASP A 118 -60.10 -8.23 -6.82
N GLU A 119 -60.15 -7.45 -5.72
CA GLU A 119 -61.18 -7.55 -4.66
C GLU A 119 -60.76 -6.80 -3.36
N LYS A 120 -61.69 -5.96 -2.88
CA LYS A 120 -61.76 -5.33 -1.53
C LYS A 120 -61.11 -3.96 -1.36
N ARG A 121 -61.73 -2.94 -1.96
CA ARG A 121 -61.66 -1.55 -1.47
C ARG A 121 -63.05 -0.98 -1.20
N ALA A 122 -63.74 -1.58 -0.24
CA ALA A 122 -64.83 -0.95 0.49
C ALA A 122 -64.33 -0.57 1.89
N GLU A 123 -64.69 0.63 2.34
CA GLU A 123 -64.39 1.22 3.65
C GLU A 123 -62.94 1.71 3.88
N ARG A 124 -62.71 2.99 3.58
CA ARG A 124 -62.58 4.03 4.62
C ARG A 124 -62.37 5.40 3.99
N ARG A 125 -63.51 6.07 3.76
CA ARG A 125 -63.61 7.52 3.69
C ARG A 125 -63.47 8.13 5.10
N ARG A 126 -62.98 9.37 5.13
CA ARG A 126 -62.84 10.36 6.24
C ARG A 126 -61.35 10.53 6.58
N HIS A 127 -60.72 11.71 6.52
CA HIS A 127 -61.17 13.10 6.72
C HIS A 127 -60.00 13.98 6.23
N GLY A 128 -60.14 14.87 5.22
CA GLY A 128 -60.30 16.34 5.33
C GLY A 128 -58.96 17.08 5.63
N LYS A 129 -58.58 18.25 5.12
CA LYS A 129 -59.06 19.24 4.13
C LYS A 129 -58.05 20.43 4.22
N THR A 130 -57.64 21.05 3.08
CA THR A 130 -57.16 22.47 2.91
C THR A 130 -55.87 22.90 3.65
N GLU A 131 -55.00 23.84 3.24
CA GLU A 131 -54.96 24.97 2.28
C GLU A 131 -53.46 25.37 2.11
N ALA A 132 -53.00 25.73 0.90
CA ALA A 132 -52.59 27.07 0.44
C ALA A 132 -51.12 27.51 0.70
N ALA A 133 -50.57 28.12 -0.36
CA ALA A 133 -49.24 28.66 -0.61
C ALA A 133 -48.66 29.65 0.44
N GLU A 134 -47.33 29.76 0.54
CA GLU A 134 -46.51 30.81 -0.10
C GLU A 134 -45.03 30.74 0.36
N SER A 135 -44.13 30.85 -0.64
CA SER A 135 -42.86 31.62 -0.68
C SER A 135 -41.77 31.42 0.38
N ALA A 136 -40.61 30.93 -0.07
CA ALA A 136 -39.29 31.44 0.34
C ALA A 136 -38.29 31.20 -0.80
N GLU A 137 -38.00 32.26 -1.55
CA GLU A 137 -36.71 32.39 -2.24
C GLU A 137 -35.63 32.64 -1.16
N GLY A 138 -34.51 31.95 -1.25
CA GLY A 138 -33.31 32.25 -0.46
C GLY A 138 -32.41 31.04 -0.26
N ALA A 139 -31.14 31.23 -0.64
CA ALA A 139 -29.96 30.36 -0.46
C ALA A 139 -29.72 29.32 -1.57
N ASP A 140 -29.05 29.77 -2.64
CA ASP A 140 -28.15 28.97 -3.49
C ASP A 140 -26.85 29.78 -3.68
N GLU A 141 -26.26 30.26 -2.57
CA GLU A 141 -24.94 30.92 -2.57
C GLU A 141 -23.93 30.22 -1.65
N ASP A 142 -24.29 29.10 -0.99
CA ASP A 142 -23.44 28.45 0.04
C ASP A 142 -22.64 27.22 -0.47
N GLU A 143 -22.81 26.75 -1.72
CA GLU A 143 -22.04 25.58 -2.21
C GLU A 143 -20.66 25.95 -2.80
N ALA A 144 -20.38 27.23 -3.05
CA ALA A 144 -19.07 27.65 -3.56
C ALA A 144 -18.01 27.82 -2.45
N ASP A 145 -18.43 28.09 -1.21
CA ASP A 145 -17.52 28.28 -0.09
C ASP A 145 -17.02 26.93 0.49
N GLU A 146 -17.83 25.86 0.44
CA GLU A 146 -17.41 24.52 0.91
C GLU A 146 -16.38 23.87 -0.04
N ASP A 147 -16.51 24.06 -1.36
CA ASP A 147 -15.61 23.50 -2.37
C ASP A 147 -14.20 24.17 -2.34
N GLU A 148 -14.13 25.48 -2.08
CA GLU A 148 -12.85 26.20 -1.94
C GLU A 148 -12.13 25.78 -0.64
N ASP A 149 -12.86 25.61 0.47
CA ASP A 149 -12.31 25.18 1.76
C ASP A 149 -11.79 23.72 1.72
N GLU A 150 -12.48 22.80 1.03
CA GLU A 150 -12.01 21.41 0.87
C GLU A 150 -10.78 21.30 -0.05
N ALA A 151 -10.72 22.06 -1.15
CA ALA A 151 -9.57 22.07 -2.04
C ALA A 151 -8.31 22.65 -1.37
N ASP A 152 -8.47 23.72 -0.58
CA ASP A 152 -7.38 24.29 0.22
C ASP A 152 -6.91 23.32 1.31
N ALA A 153 -7.83 22.59 1.96
CA ALA A 153 -7.48 21.58 2.95
C ALA A 153 -6.73 20.38 2.35
N ALA A 154 -7.12 19.91 1.16
CA ALA A 154 -6.43 18.83 0.46
C ALA A 154 -5.00 19.21 0.01
N GLY A 155 -4.77 20.49 -0.30
CA GLY A 155 -3.44 21.03 -0.60
C GLY A 155 -2.49 21.03 0.59
N ASP A 156 -3.03 21.06 1.81
CA ASP A 156 -2.29 21.13 3.08
C ASP A 156 -1.92 19.77 3.66
N GLU A 157 -2.55 18.70 3.17
CA GLU A 157 -2.25 17.33 3.58
C GLU A 157 -0.80 16.97 3.20
N GLU A 158 -0.05 16.45 4.17
CA GLU A 158 1.29 15.94 3.91
C GLU A 158 1.22 14.60 3.17
N VAL A 159 1.79 14.57 1.98
CA VAL A 159 1.77 13.40 1.11
C VAL A 159 3.19 12.87 0.87
N PRO A 160 3.35 11.56 0.65
CA PRO A 160 4.64 10.96 0.45
C PRO A 160 5.21 11.31 -0.94
N VAL A 161 6.49 11.66 -0.96
CA VAL A 161 7.32 11.78 -2.17
C VAL A 161 8.56 10.91 -2.02
N PHE A 162 8.96 10.26 -3.11
CA PHE A 162 10.11 9.35 -3.13
C PHE A 162 11.17 9.82 -4.12
N LEU A 163 12.35 9.22 -4.04
CA LEU A 163 13.37 9.33 -5.07
C LEU A 163 12.91 8.64 -6.36
N THR A 164 12.16 9.38 -7.16
CA THR A 164 11.58 8.93 -8.42
C THR A 164 12.13 9.71 -9.60
N HIS A 165 12.02 9.11 -10.79
CA HIS A 165 12.20 9.83 -12.04
C HIS A 165 11.32 9.18 -13.11
N ARG A 166 10.51 9.99 -13.82
CA ARG A 166 9.62 9.52 -14.89
C ARG A 166 8.71 8.35 -14.47
N GLY A 167 8.10 8.47 -13.28
CA GLY A 167 7.15 7.49 -12.79
C GLY A 167 7.76 6.15 -12.38
N LYS A 168 9.09 6.11 -12.22
CA LYS A 168 9.85 4.96 -11.71
C LYS A 168 10.48 5.28 -10.36
N LEU A 169 10.43 4.31 -9.45
CA LEU A 169 11.14 4.35 -8.17
C LEU A 169 12.60 4.01 -8.39
N LEU A 170 13.51 4.90 -7.98
CA LEU A 170 14.94 4.65 -8.06
C LEU A 170 15.38 3.88 -6.81
N LEU A 171 15.85 2.65 -6.98
CA LEU A 171 16.31 1.78 -5.90
C LEU A 171 17.77 1.38 -6.14
N PHE A 172 18.61 1.60 -5.14
CA PHE A 172 20.05 1.40 -5.22
C PHE A 172 20.47 0.18 -4.42
N LYS A 173 21.31 -0.69 -4.99
CA LYS A 173 21.76 -1.90 -4.28
C LYS A 173 22.70 -1.61 -3.11
N THR A 174 23.30 -0.43 -3.07
CA THR A 174 24.23 -0.02 -2.00
C THR A 174 24.04 1.45 -1.61
N PRO A 175 24.36 1.82 -0.35
CA PRO A 175 24.48 3.20 0.09
C PRO A 175 25.39 4.06 -0.79
N GLU A 176 26.52 3.51 -1.23
CA GLU A 176 27.50 4.20 -2.05
C GLU A 176 26.91 4.61 -3.41
N SER A 177 26.15 3.71 -4.03
CA SER A 177 25.45 3.97 -5.29
C SER A 177 24.40 5.07 -5.14
N LEU A 178 23.63 5.05 -4.04
CA LEU A 178 22.65 6.10 -3.73
C LEU A 178 23.33 7.46 -3.57
N VAL A 179 24.38 7.56 -2.74
CA VAL A 179 25.10 8.81 -2.51
C VAL A 179 25.77 9.33 -3.79
N SER A 180 26.35 8.43 -4.59
CA SER A 180 26.90 8.76 -5.91
C SER A 180 25.84 9.39 -6.82
N PHE A 181 24.63 8.82 -6.84
CA PHE A 181 23.51 9.37 -7.61
C PHE A 181 23.08 10.75 -7.11
N ILE A 182 22.89 10.92 -5.79
CA ILE A 182 22.50 12.20 -5.19
C ILE A 182 23.52 13.30 -5.58
N ARG A 183 24.82 13.00 -5.50
CA ARG A 183 25.91 13.93 -5.86
C ARG A 183 26.06 14.18 -7.37
N SER A 184 25.51 13.31 -8.22
CA SER A 184 25.66 13.40 -9.67
C SER A 184 24.86 14.55 -10.30
N GLY A 185 23.83 15.05 -9.60
CA GLY A 185 22.89 16.04 -10.16
C GLY A 185 21.97 15.47 -11.26
N ALA A 186 21.88 14.14 -11.37
CA ALA A 186 20.97 13.50 -12.30
C ALA A 186 19.50 13.85 -11.99
N PRO A 187 18.63 14.02 -13.01
CA PRO A 187 17.24 14.38 -12.81
C PRO A 187 16.50 13.38 -11.92
N ASN A 188 15.75 13.91 -10.94
CA ASN A 188 14.90 13.17 -10.03
C ASN A 188 13.88 14.11 -9.39
N ASP A 189 12.79 13.56 -8.88
CA ASP A 189 11.68 14.37 -8.39
C ASP A 189 11.97 14.98 -7.00
N LEU A 190 12.86 14.39 -6.18
CA LEU A 190 13.28 15.00 -4.91
C LEU A 190 14.16 16.24 -5.08
N SER A 191 14.70 16.48 -6.28
CA SER A 191 15.48 17.69 -6.57
C SER A 191 14.67 19.00 -6.47
N GLN A 192 13.35 18.91 -6.40
CA GLN A 192 12.47 20.06 -6.16
C GLN A 192 12.45 20.52 -4.70
N LEU A 193 12.90 19.68 -3.76
CA LEU A 193 12.91 20.01 -2.34
C LEU A 193 13.97 21.08 -2.04
N ASP A 194 13.61 22.02 -1.17
CA ASP A 194 14.49 23.10 -0.71
C ASP A 194 15.76 22.56 -0.03
N SER A 195 15.64 21.46 0.70
CA SER A 195 16.74 20.77 1.41
C SER A 195 17.61 19.89 0.50
N TRP A 196 17.28 19.69 -0.78
CA TRP A 196 17.97 18.74 -1.67
C TRP A 196 19.44 19.10 -1.93
N ASN A 197 19.73 20.39 -2.17
CA ASN A 197 21.10 20.83 -2.43
C ASN A 197 22.00 20.56 -1.22
N GLU A 198 21.49 20.85 -0.02
CA GLU A 198 22.20 20.62 1.23
C GLU A 198 22.44 19.12 1.48
N LEU A 199 21.44 18.26 1.20
CA LEU A 199 21.62 16.82 1.23
C LEU A 199 22.78 16.39 0.33
N SER A 200 22.79 16.87 -0.91
CA SER A 200 23.79 16.47 -1.91
C SER A 200 25.22 16.82 -1.53
N GLU A 201 25.41 17.89 -0.76
CA GLU A 201 26.72 18.34 -0.28
C GLU A 201 27.19 17.56 0.96
N ARG A 202 26.26 17.18 1.84
CA ARG A 202 26.57 16.66 3.19
C ARG A 202 26.51 15.14 3.31
N VAL A 203 25.66 14.46 2.55
CA VAL A 203 25.39 13.02 2.75
C VAL A 203 26.60 12.16 2.44
N GLU A 204 26.93 11.25 3.35
CA GLU A 204 27.95 10.21 3.17
C GLU A 204 27.31 8.81 3.18
N PRO A 205 27.95 7.79 2.58
CA PRO A 205 27.38 6.43 2.54
C PRO A 205 27.06 5.85 3.92
N ALA A 206 27.84 6.21 4.94
CA ALA A 206 27.62 5.76 6.32
C ALA A 206 26.37 6.37 6.97
N ASP A 207 25.86 7.48 6.43
CA ASP A 207 24.64 8.13 6.93
C ASP A 207 23.38 7.40 6.45
N VAL A 208 23.46 6.65 5.35
CA VAL A 208 22.34 5.86 4.80
C VAL A 208 22.18 4.59 5.63
N ALA A 209 21.54 4.75 6.78
CA ALA A 209 21.17 3.67 7.70
C ALA A 209 19.69 3.83 8.07
N PRO A 210 18.78 3.21 7.29
CA PRO A 210 17.35 3.17 7.60
C PRO A 210 17.09 2.62 9.00
N LEU A 211 16.04 3.14 9.64
CA LEU A 211 15.55 2.60 10.90
C LEU A 211 14.80 1.29 10.65
N ASP A 212 14.55 0.52 11.72
CA ASP A 212 13.75 -0.70 11.62
C ASP A 212 12.35 -0.40 11.04
N GLU A 213 11.74 0.73 11.44
CA GLU A 213 10.44 1.20 10.92
C GLU A 213 10.48 1.74 9.48
N ASP A 214 11.69 1.99 8.94
CA ASP A 214 11.94 2.39 7.55
C ASP A 214 12.52 1.25 6.70
N THR A 215 12.43 0.00 7.20
CA THR A 215 12.91 -1.21 6.53
C THR A 215 11.72 -2.12 6.21
N TYR A 216 11.37 -2.23 4.93
CA TYR A 216 10.15 -2.90 4.49
C TYR A 216 10.41 -4.18 3.70
N GLU A 217 9.89 -5.30 4.19
CA GLU A 217 10.10 -6.64 3.61
C GLU A 217 8.93 -7.11 2.72
N LEU A 218 8.70 -6.42 1.60
CA LEU A 218 7.57 -6.70 0.71
C LEU A 218 7.62 -8.09 0.04
N ASP A 219 8.81 -8.68 -0.09
CA ASP A 219 9.00 -10.02 -0.63
C ASP A 219 8.54 -11.14 0.32
N LEU A 220 8.53 -10.89 1.64
CA LEU A 220 8.08 -11.86 2.64
C LEU A 220 6.56 -11.89 2.84
N VAL A 221 5.87 -10.80 2.52
CA VAL A 221 4.42 -10.63 2.77
C VAL A 221 3.59 -11.77 2.19
N VAL A 222 3.87 -12.17 0.94
CA VAL A 222 3.11 -13.22 0.25
C VAL A 222 3.30 -14.57 0.94
N GLU A 223 4.52 -14.88 1.37
CA GLU A 223 4.83 -16.14 2.05
C GLU A 223 4.25 -16.16 3.47
N ASN A 224 4.37 -15.05 4.20
CA ASN A 224 3.77 -14.89 5.52
C ASN A 224 2.25 -15.14 5.47
N LEU A 225 1.55 -14.54 4.50
CA LEU A 225 0.11 -14.72 4.34
C LEU A 225 -0.26 -16.18 4.02
N ARG A 226 0.56 -16.88 3.22
CA ARG A 226 0.34 -18.29 2.86
C ARG A 226 0.55 -19.26 4.01
N GLY A 227 1.37 -18.90 5.00
CA GLY A 227 1.56 -19.66 6.23
C GLY A 227 0.28 -19.89 7.04
N GLY A 228 -0.77 -19.10 6.76
CA GLY A 228 -2.05 -19.16 7.45
C GLY A 228 -2.07 -18.32 8.73
N HIS A 229 -3.25 -18.14 9.32
CA HIS A 229 -3.49 -17.14 10.37
C HIS A 229 -2.56 -17.23 11.59
N ASP A 230 -2.10 -18.42 11.94
CA ASP A 230 -1.21 -18.63 13.10
C ASP A 230 0.25 -18.22 12.83
N ALA A 231 0.63 -18.09 11.55
CA ALA A 231 1.97 -17.67 11.12
C ALA A 231 2.04 -16.18 10.73
N TRP A 232 0.89 -15.48 10.73
CA TRP A 232 0.84 -14.08 10.32
C TRP A 232 1.61 -13.20 11.30
N ASP A 233 2.50 -12.38 10.76
CA ASP A 233 3.21 -11.36 11.50
C ASP A 233 2.49 -10.01 11.32
N PRO A 234 1.81 -9.47 12.35
CA PRO A 234 1.08 -8.22 12.19
C PRO A 234 1.97 -7.04 11.87
N THR A 235 3.19 -6.97 12.41
CA THR A 235 4.09 -5.83 12.20
C THR A 235 4.51 -5.77 10.74
N LEU A 236 5.04 -6.87 10.21
CA LEU A 236 5.40 -7.02 8.79
C LEU A 236 4.25 -6.63 7.85
N LEU A 237 3.04 -7.12 8.12
CA LEU A 237 1.88 -6.90 7.25
C LEU A 237 1.34 -5.46 7.32
N ILE A 238 1.42 -4.82 8.50
CA ILE A 238 1.01 -3.42 8.69
C ILE A 238 2.00 -2.49 7.98
N GLU A 239 3.30 -2.67 8.24
CA GLU A 239 4.37 -1.86 7.63
C GLU A 239 4.38 -2.02 6.10
N ALA A 240 4.19 -3.24 5.60
CA ALA A 240 4.00 -3.48 4.17
C ALA A 240 2.82 -2.69 3.60
N GLY A 241 1.69 -2.65 4.33
CA GLY A 241 0.50 -1.90 3.97
C GLY A 241 0.74 -0.39 3.92
N GLU A 242 1.55 0.14 4.83
CA GLU A 242 1.92 1.55 4.87
C GLU A 242 2.79 1.92 3.66
N ILE A 243 3.92 1.24 3.47
CA ILE A 243 4.81 1.53 2.33
C ILE A 243 4.12 1.29 0.98
N ALA A 244 3.23 0.30 0.88
CA ALA A 244 2.51 0.03 -0.37
C ALA A 244 1.54 1.18 -0.72
N ARG A 245 0.88 1.80 0.26
CA ARG A 245 0.03 2.98 0.04
C ARG A 245 0.88 4.18 -0.38
N ASP A 246 1.99 4.41 0.31
CA ASP A 246 2.89 5.51 0.03
C ASP A 246 3.51 5.43 -1.36
N LEU A 247 4.03 4.26 -1.72
CA LEU A 247 4.56 3.99 -3.06
C LEU A 247 3.46 4.10 -4.12
N ALA A 248 2.25 3.59 -3.85
CA ALA A 248 1.15 3.67 -4.80
C ALA A 248 0.70 5.12 -5.05
N TYR A 249 0.70 5.96 -4.02
CA TYR A 249 0.43 7.39 -4.15
C TYR A 249 1.54 8.06 -4.96
N ALA A 250 2.80 7.96 -4.49
CA ALA A 250 3.93 8.67 -5.08
C ALA A 250 4.22 8.25 -6.53
N LEU A 251 4.05 6.96 -6.85
CA LEU A 251 4.21 6.42 -8.20
C LEU A 251 2.91 6.48 -9.01
N ARG A 252 1.82 7.04 -8.47
CA ARG A 252 0.53 7.15 -9.17
C ARG A 252 0.09 5.81 -9.77
N LEU A 253 -0.09 4.81 -8.91
CA LEU A 253 -0.51 3.45 -9.26
C LEU A 253 -2.00 3.26 -8.88
N PRO A 254 -2.95 3.71 -9.71
CA PRO A 254 -4.38 3.68 -9.37
C PRO A 254 -4.86 2.26 -9.02
N ALA A 255 -4.40 1.26 -9.76
CA ALA A 255 -4.76 -0.13 -9.48
C ALA A 255 -4.29 -0.65 -8.10
N VAL A 256 -3.21 -0.09 -7.53
CA VAL A 256 -2.77 -0.44 -6.16
C VAL A 256 -3.56 0.35 -5.13
N LEU A 257 -3.81 1.64 -5.38
CA LEU A 257 -4.67 2.49 -4.55
C LEU A 257 -6.08 1.90 -4.43
N ASP A 258 -6.69 1.48 -5.53
CA ASP A 258 -8.01 0.84 -5.56
C ASP A 258 -8.02 -0.45 -4.72
N MET A 259 -6.96 -1.27 -4.81
CA MET A 259 -6.84 -2.50 -4.04
C MET A 259 -6.68 -2.25 -2.53
N LEU A 260 -6.13 -1.10 -2.12
CA LEU A 260 -5.88 -0.70 -0.74
C LEU A 260 -6.88 0.34 -0.22
N SER A 261 -7.90 0.66 -1.01
CA SER A 261 -8.92 1.65 -0.69
C SER A 261 -9.81 1.22 0.47
N ALA A 262 -10.39 2.20 1.16
CA ALA A 262 -11.27 1.97 2.29
C ALA A 262 -12.41 0.99 1.94
N GLY A 263 -12.60 -0.03 2.77
CA GLY A 263 -13.62 -1.07 2.56
C GLY A 263 -13.24 -2.17 1.56
N SER A 264 -12.02 -2.16 1.02
CA SER A 264 -11.50 -3.29 0.25
C SER A 264 -11.19 -4.49 1.16
N SER A 265 -11.05 -5.68 0.59
CA SER A 265 -10.66 -6.87 1.35
C SER A 265 -9.27 -6.78 1.98
N LEU A 266 -8.38 -5.93 1.44
CA LEU A 266 -7.04 -5.71 1.99
C LEU A 266 -7.03 -4.61 3.05
N ASP A 267 -7.92 -3.62 2.93
CA ASP A 267 -8.17 -2.65 3.98
C ASP A 267 -8.80 -3.31 5.21
N ASP A 268 -9.79 -4.19 5.03
CA ASP A 268 -10.35 -5.02 6.11
C ASP A 268 -9.28 -5.86 6.83
N LEU A 269 -8.26 -6.31 6.09
CA LEU A 269 -7.12 -7.03 6.65
C LEU A 269 -6.25 -6.11 7.51
N ASP A 270 -5.86 -4.95 6.97
CA ASP A 270 -5.07 -3.95 7.68
C ASP A 270 -5.77 -3.48 8.97
N GLU A 271 -7.06 -3.10 8.90
CA GLU A 271 -7.84 -2.68 10.07
C GLU A 271 -7.88 -3.79 11.13
N ALA A 272 -8.10 -5.04 10.72
CA ALA A 272 -8.14 -6.18 11.63
C ALA A 272 -6.77 -6.48 12.26
N LEU A 273 -5.67 -6.31 11.52
CA LEU A 273 -4.30 -6.45 12.02
C LEU A 273 -4.01 -5.38 13.06
N ARG A 274 -4.23 -4.09 12.75
CA ARG A 274 -4.02 -2.97 13.68
C ARG A 274 -4.87 -3.12 14.95
N ALA A 275 -6.14 -3.49 14.79
CA ALA A 275 -7.00 -3.77 15.93
C ALA A 275 -6.43 -4.89 16.81
N SER A 276 -5.83 -5.93 16.20
CA SER A 276 -5.27 -7.07 16.93
C SER A 276 -4.04 -6.73 17.78
N VAL A 277 -3.23 -5.76 17.34
CA VAL A 277 -2.01 -5.30 18.04
C VAL A 277 -2.35 -4.38 19.21
N ASN A 278 -3.34 -3.49 19.06
CA ASN A 278 -3.77 -2.53 20.09
C ASN A 278 -4.35 -3.17 21.37
N GLY A 279 -4.65 -4.48 21.35
CA GLY A 279 -5.06 -5.23 22.53
C GLY A 279 -6.47 -4.94 23.04
N GLY A 280 -6.78 -5.41 24.25
CA GLY A 280 -8.09 -5.22 24.88
C GLY A 280 -9.27 -5.89 24.15
N ILE A 281 -10.46 -5.31 24.32
CA ILE A 281 -11.70 -5.79 23.67
C ILE A 281 -11.59 -5.66 22.13
N GLY A 282 -10.97 -4.58 21.65
CA GLY A 282 -10.67 -4.36 20.23
C GLY A 282 -9.79 -5.47 19.66
N GLY A 283 -8.70 -5.83 20.34
CA GLY A 283 -7.81 -6.91 19.92
C GLY A 283 -8.45 -8.29 19.86
N PHE A 284 -9.36 -8.61 20.78
CA PHE A 284 -10.13 -9.85 20.69
C PHE A 284 -11.05 -9.87 19.46
N MET A 285 -11.72 -8.75 19.16
CA MET A 285 -12.55 -8.64 17.96
C MET A 285 -11.72 -8.66 16.68
N GLY A 286 -10.58 -7.97 16.64
CA GLY A 286 -9.63 -7.97 15.53
C GLY A 286 -9.17 -9.38 15.18
N ARG A 287 -8.71 -10.16 16.18
CA ARG A 287 -8.34 -11.57 15.97
C ARG A 287 -9.49 -12.44 15.43
N ARG A 288 -10.73 -12.17 15.84
CA ARG A 288 -11.90 -12.87 15.31
C ARG A 288 -12.22 -12.46 13.86
N ARG A 289 -11.98 -11.19 13.50
CA ARG A 289 -12.10 -10.71 12.11
C ARG A 289 -11.01 -11.33 11.23
N LEU A 290 -9.74 -11.32 11.68
CA LEU A 290 -8.61 -11.94 10.96
C LEU A 290 -8.89 -13.40 10.59
N LYS A 291 -9.47 -14.18 11.50
CA LYS A 291 -9.84 -15.59 11.24
C LYS A 291 -10.86 -15.79 10.11
N LYS A 292 -11.60 -14.74 9.72
CA LYS A 292 -12.55 -14.77 8.61
C LYS A 292 -11.92 -14.37 7.29
N ILE A 293 -10.75 -13.72 7.32
CA ILE A 293 -10.05 -13.26 6.12
C ILE A 293 -9.42 -14.47 5.44
N GLY A 294 -9.72 -14.65 4.15
CA GLY A 294 -9.17 -15.75 3.38
C GLY A 294 -7.68 -15.53 3.09
N ALA A 295 -6.81 -16.32 3.71
CA ALA A 295 -5.36 -16.24 3.53
C ALA A 295 -4.92 -16.35 2.05
N GLN A 296 -5.57 -17.22 1.28
CA GLN A 296 -5.31 -17.35 -0.15
C GLN A 296 -5.68 -16.09 -0.92
N THR A 297 -6.86 -15.52 -0.67
CA THR A 297 -7.31 -14.27 -1.30
C THR A 297 -6.39 -13.10 -0.95
N ALA A 298 -6.04 -12.95 0.34
CA ALA A 298 -5.09 -11.93 0.79
C ALA A 298 -3.72 -12.07 0.11
N SER A 299 -3.17 -13.29 0.09
CA SER A 299 -1.87 -13.56 -0.57
C SER A 299 -1.91 -13.29 -2.09
N LEU A 300 -3.04 -13.52 -2.75
CA LEU A 300 -3.21 -13.26 -4.17
C LEU A 300 -3.26 -11.76 -4.47
N GLY A 301 -3.96 -11.00 -3.61
CA GLY A 301 -3.99 -9.54 -3.64
C GLY A 301 -2.59 -8.96 -3.46
N TRP A 302 -1.90 -9.36 -2.40
CA TRP A 302 -0.53 -8.92 -2.12
C TRP A 302 0.48 -9.26 -3.22
N ARG A 303 0.40 -10.47 -3.81
CA ARG A 303 1.23 -10.82 -4.97
C ARG A 303 1.02 -9.85 -6.14
N THR A 304 -0.21 -9.39 -6.36
CA THR A 304 -0.52 -8.41 -7.42
C THR A 304 0.06 -7.04 -7.08
N ILE A 305 -0.07 -6.58 -5.83
CA ILE A 305 0.52 -5.32 -5.36
C ILE A 305 2.04 -5.33 -5.54
N VAL A 306 2.72 -6.34 -5.00
CA VAL A 306 4.18 -6.49 -5.11
C VAL A 306 4.62 -6.54 -6.58
N GLY A 307 3.87 -7.24 -7.43
CA GLY A 307 4.14 -7.29 -8.87
C GLY A 307 4.01 -5.92 -9.56
N LYS A 308 2.98 -5.13 -9.21
CA LYS A 308 2.76 -3.79 -9.76
C LYS A 308 3.85 -2.80 -9.31
N ILE A 309 4.20 -2.81 -8.01
CA ILE A 309 5.30 -2.01 -7.47
C ILE A 309 6.61 -2.40 -8.15
N SER A 310 6.94 -3.69 -8.20
CA SER A 310 8.18 -4.19 -8.82
C SER A 310 8.32 -3.80 -10.29
N ALA A 311 7.21 -3.70 -11.04
CA ALA A 311 7.22 -3.32 -12.46
C ALA A 311 7.60 -1.84 -12.71
N VAL A 312 7.49 -1.00 -11.68
CA VAL A 312 7.83 0.42 -11.75
C VAL A 312 9.11 0.77 -10.98
N VAL A 313 9.90 -0.22 -10.60
CA VAL A 313 11.23 -0.01 -10.02
C VAL A 313 12.30 0.07 -11.10
N ASP A 314 13.19 1.04 -10.96
CA ASP A 314 14.46 1.17 -11.69
C ASP A 314 15.61 0.82 -10.73
N TRP A 315 16.19 -0.37 -10.91
CA TRP A 315 17.30 -0.87 -10.10
C TRP A 315 18.63 -0.29 -10.59
N ARG A 316 19.40 0.28 -9.66
CA ARG A 316 20.68 0.95 -9.93
C ARG A 316 21.82 0.44 -9.05
N ASP A 317 23.01 0.50 -9.62
CA ASP A 317 24.30 0.16 -9.02
C ASP A 317 25.27 1.34 -9.15
#